data_AF-A0A4V3RA13-F1
#
_entry.id   AF-A0A4V3RA13-F1
#
_cell.length_a   1.000
_cell.length_b   1.000
_cell.length_c   1.000
_cell.angle_alpha   90.00
_cell.angle_beta   90.00
_cell.angle_gamma   90.00
#
_symmetry.space_group_name_H-M   'P 1'
#
loop_
_entity.id
_entity.type
_entity.pdbx_description
1 polymer ?
#
loop_
_entity_poly.entity_id
_entity_poly.type
_entity_poly.pdbx_seq_one_letter_code
_entity_poly.pdbx_strand_id
1 'polypeptide(L)'
;MSLSDSKLLIRDYSNIRDILRDIYIFGCFSRDDYISKGISGRKYDNEQRRITSYLPEKFIKKKRVGKKVLLYCSYMMTETPENFLAETYRNKSFTMLDFMTYFFVLSILNTESEMGLSEILEVIPEENDEVIYTKDNLRKKLDELIEKGLVVSEKLGRNVVYRVVEDCLADFETDELVNLYWLLEFMKNVVPIEMPFFFLQKKLKLYLFAERNIEIGEIHAFQYKHNHLFNVLDNEVILSALEAIHGNKMLFLRYLYRGEERTDTVIPVKIIHECTYSRQYLLYYNVTEERIRTKRIDKIISAEIKGSVNGTILKRAQQEAESIENAWCISNVGQEPEEVRVEFRIDEDREQYVLERVKREGKRGKLKKLQDGLYLFTIKVSDSLEMTPWIRSFGERAKVVFSKDGLLEKHLLEDYERAIAKYETI
;
A
#
# COMPACT_ATOMS: atom_id res chain seq x y z
N MET A 1 7.65 21.29 27.07
CA MET A 1 7.44 21.75 25.68
C MET A 1 6.08 21.24 25.26
N SER A 2 5.11 22.10 24.98
CA SER A 2 3.77 21.62 24.63
C SER A 2 3.86 20.75 23.38
N LEU A 3 3.30 19.54 23.43
CA LEU A 3 3.24 18.66 22.25
C LEU A 3 2.50 19.36 21.07
N SER A 4 1.64 20.32 21.38
CA SER A 4 0.98 21.21 20.41
C SER A 4 1.92 22.11 19.60
N ASP A 5 3.12 22.42 20.10
CA ASP A 5 4.11 23.26 19.41
C ASP A 5 5.16 22.46 18.63
N SER A 6 5.10 21.12 18.68
CA SER A 6 6.04 20.28 17.95
C SER A 6 5.81 20.42 16.44
N LYS A 7 6.71 21.16 15.78
CA LYS A 7 6.72 21.29 14.31
C LYS A 7 6.98 19.97 13.59
N LEU A 8 7.36 18.93 14.34
CA LEU A 8 7.68 17.63 13.80
C LEU A 8 6.41 16.86 13.42
N LEU A 9 5.33 16.93 14.21
CA LEU A 9 4.11 16.13 14.01
C LEU A 9 3.48 16.31 12.61
N ILE A 10 2.95 15.22 12.08
CA ILE A 10 2.31 15.18 10.76
C ILE A 10 0.79 15.26 10.95
N ARG A 11 0.18 16.32 10.41
CA ARG A 11 -1.29 16.47 10.40
C ARG A 11 -1.96 15.66 9.31
N ASP A 12 -1.32 15.62 8.14
CA ASP A 12 -1.80 14.95 6.94
C ASP A 12 -0.62 14.25 6.29
N TYR A 13 -0.69 12.91 6.25
CA TYR A 13 0.36 12.03 5.76
C TYR A 13 0.67 12.26 4.28
N SER A 14 -0.29 12.75 3.50
CA SER A 14 -0.09 13.09 2.09
C SER A 14 1.03 14.11 1.88
N ASN A 15 1.32 14.98 2.86
CA ASN A 15 2.39 15.98 2.77
C ASN A 15 3.79 15.37 2.71
N ILE A 16 4.01 14.21 3.34
CA ILE A 16 5.32 13.54 3.36
C ILE A 16 5.38 12.34 2.41
N ARG A 17 4.22 11.75 2.09
CA ARG A 17 4.08 10.55 1.25
C ARG A 17 4.79 10.69 -0.11
N ASP A 18 4.56 11.79 -0.82
CA ASP A 18 5.17 12.00 -2.14
C ASP A 18 6.68 12.25 -2.06
N ILE A 19 7.13 12.97 -1.03
CA ILE A 19 8.56 13.23 -0.80
C ILE A 19 9.28 11.93 -0.46
N LEU A 20 8.74 11.12 0.46
CA LEU A 20 9.29 9.81 0.82
C LEU A 20 9.34 8.87 -0.38
N ARG A 21 8.29 8.83 -1.20
CA ARG A 21 8.27 8.03 -2.42
C ARG A 21 9.36 8.46 -3.39
N ASP A 22 9.51 9.77 -3.60
CA ASP A 22 10.52 10.30 -4.50
C ASP A 22 11.95 9.97 -4.05
N ILE A 23 12.22 10.02 -2.74
CA ILE A 23 13.51 9.69 -2.14
C ILE A 23 13.78 8.18 -2.17
N TYR A 24 12.78 7.36 -1.84
CA TYR A 24 12.94 5.91 -1.75
C TYR A 24 13.04 5.26 -3.13
N ILE A 25 12.14 5.61 -4.06
CA ILE A 25 12.05 4.95 -5.38
C ILE A 25 13.07 5.52 -6.36
N PHE A 26 13.22 6.85 -6.42
CA PHE A 26 14.02 7.49 -7.47
C PHE A 26 15.38 7.96 -6.97
N GLY A 27 15.45 8.50 -5.75
CA GLY A 27 16.72 8.94 -5.14
C GLY A 27 17.45 10.04 -5.92
N CYS A 28 16.75 10.75 -6.81
CA CYS A 28 17.34 11.63 -7.82
C CYS A 28 16.78 13.06 -7.82
N PHE A 29 15.86 13.38 -6.91
CA PHE A 29 15.29 14.72 -6.79
C PHE A 29 16.13 15.60 -5.85
N SER A 30 16.41 16.81 -6.31
CA SER A 30 16.98 17.90 -5.51
C SER A 30 15.87 18.81 -5.00
N ARG A 31 16.23 19.67 -4.04
CA ARG A 31 15.36 20.73 -3.53
C ARG A 31 14.74 21.58 -4.65
N ASP A 32 15.53 21.91 -5.67
CA ASP A 32 15.08 22.73 -6.79
C ASP A 32 14.04 22.00 -7.65
N ASP A 33 14.12 20.67 -7.75
CA ASP A 33 13.15 19.87 -8.49
C ASP A 33 11.80 19.77 -7.75
N TYR A 34 11.79 19.88 -6.42
CA TYR A 34 10.53 20.01 -5.67
C TYR A 34 9.93 21.41 -5.80
N ILE A 35 10.78 22.44 -5.87
CA ILE A 35 10.34 23.82 -6.13
C ILE A 35 9.70 23.93 -7.52
N SER A 36 10.28 23.29 -8.54
CA SER A 36 9.68 23.25 -9.88
C SER A 36 8.37 22.46 -9.93
N LYS A 37 8.18 21.47 -9.04
CA LYS A 37 6.90 20.77 -8.83
C LYS A 37 5.86 21.59 -8.01
N GLY A 38 6.19 22.82 -7.62
CA GLY A 38 5.27 23.70 -6.87
C GLY A 38 5.35 23.59 -5.35
N ILE A 39 6.29 22.82 -4.79
CA ILE A 39 6.52 22.77 -3.33
C ILE A 39 7.47 23.90 -2.93
N SER A 40 7.02 24.83 -2.07
CA SER A 40 7.90 25.90 -1.61
C SER A 40 9.13 25.35 -0.89
N GLY A 41 10.28 26.02 -1.06
CA GLY A 41 11.52 25.59 -0.42
C GLY A 41 11.39 25.45 1.10
N ARG A 42 10.63 26.35 1.75
CA ARG A 42 10.33 26.27 3.19
C ARG A 42 9.49 25.04 3.55
N LYS A 43 8.48 24.70 2.74
CA LYS A 43 7.66 23.49 2.94
C LYS A 43 8.55 22.25 2.84
N TYR A 44 9.34 22.15 1.78
CA TYR A 44 10.31 21.06 1.60
C TYR A 44 11.26 20.93 2.79
N ASP A 45 11.90 22.02 3.23
CA ASP A 45 12.85 21.99 4.34
C ASP A 45 12.18 21.56 5.66
N ASN A 46 10.92 21.91 5.88
CA ASN A 46 10.14 21.46 7.04
C ASN A 46 9.82 19.96 6.96
N GLU A 47 9.26 19.49 5.84
CA GLU A 47 8.93 18.06 5.68
C GLU A 47 10.19 17.18 5.74
N GLN A 48 11.33 17.66 5.24
CA GLN A 48 12.62 16.97 5.38
C GLN A 48 13.06 16.80 6.83
N ARG A 49 12.89 17.84 7.66
CA ARG A 49 13.18 17.75 9.09
C ARG A 49 12.30 16.71 9.77
N ARG A 50 11.01 16.65 9.41
CA ARG A 50 10.08 15.64 9.92
C ARG A 50 10.51 14.24 9.53
N ILE A 51 10.73 14.01 8.23
CA ILE A 51 11.17 12.71 7.71
C ILE A 51 12.45 12.24 8.42
N THR A 52 13.43 13.13 8.60
CA THR A 52 14.71 12.80 9.25
C THR A 52 14.55 12.50 10.74
N SER A 53 13.56 13.08 11.44
CA SER A 53 13.32 12.79 12.86
C SER A 53 12.69 11.42 13.12
N TYR A 54 12.13 10.77 12.10
CA TYR A 54 11.37 9.52 12.25
C TYR A 54 12.09 8.29 11.76
N LEU A 55 12.99 8.48 10.80
CA LEU A 55 13.73 7.38 10.20
C LEU A 55 15.05 7.19 10.93
N PRO A 56 15.55 5.95 11.04
CA PRO A 56 16.83 5.68 11.68
C PRO A 56 17.96 6.53 11.10
N GLU A 57 18.94 6.83 11.94
CA GLU A 57 20.15 7.51 11.50
C GLU A 57 20.78 6.73 10.33
N LYS A 58 21.25 7.45 9.30
CA LYS A 58 21.85 6.90 8.07
C LYS A 58 20.90 6.18 7.12
N PHE A 59 19.61 6.03 7.44
CA PHE A 59 18.63 5.49 6.48
C PHE A 59 18.48 6.40 5.25
N ILE A 60 18.45 7.72 5.43
CA ILE A 60 18.54 8.68 4.32
C ILE A 60 19.98 9.15 4.17
N LYS A 61 20.54 8.94 2.97
CA LYS A 61 21.87 9.41 2.59
C LYS A 61 21.78 10.55 1.58
N LYS A 62 22.88 11.33 1.54
CA LYS A 62 23.05 12.46 0.63
C LYS A 62 24.10 12.11 -0.42
N LYS A 63 23.82 12.41 -1.69
CA LYS A 63 24.79 12.38 -2.78
C LYS A 63 24.86 13.76 -3.42
N ARG A 64 26.07 14.26 -3.66
CA ARG A 64 26.28 15.47 -4.47
C ARG A 64 26.46 15.10 -5.93
N VAL A 65 25.71 15.77 -6.81
CA VAL A 65 25.87 15.69 -8.26
C VAL A 65 25.98 17.12 -8.78
N GLY A 66 27.20 17.54 -9.09
CA GLY A 66 27.51 18.95 -9.36
C GLY A 66 27.14 19.84 -8.16
N LYS A 67 26.31 20.86 -8.40
CA LYS A 67 25.81 21.79 -7.37
C LYS A 67 24.57 21.27 -6.62
N LYS A 68 23.95 20.17 -7.08
CA LYS A 68 22.72 19.62 -6.50
C LYS A 68 23.04 18.60 -5.40
N VAL A 69 22.23 18.61 -4.35
CA VAL A 69 22.21 17.57 -3.31
C VAL A 69 20.98 16.70 -3.54
N LEU A 70 21.20 15.41 -3.72
CA LEU A 70 20.18 14.39 -3.93
C LEU A 70 20.06 13.54 -2.66
N LEU A 71 18.83 13.21 -2.29
CA LEU A 71 18.52 12.34 -1.17
C LEU A 71 18.11 10.98 -1.69
N TYR A 72 18.58 9.92 -1.06
CA TYR A 72 18.19 8.55 -1.37
C TYR A 72 18.17 7.69 -0.11
N CYS A 73 17.31 6.67 -0.08
CA CYS A 73 17.30 5.68 0.99
C CYS A 73 18.45 4.69 0.81
N SER A 74 19.20 4.44 1.88
CA SER A 74 20.20 3.39 1.97
C SER A 74 19.61 2.24 2.77
N TYR A 75 19.35 1.13 2.09
CA TYR A 75 18.81 -0.08 2.71
C TYR A 75 19.65 -1.28 2.28
N MET A 76 20.17 -2.03 3.27
CA MET A 76 20.84 -3.30 3.02
C MET A 76 19.99 -4.43 3.58
N MET A 77 19.45 -5.25 2.68
CA MET A 77 18.62 -6.42 3.03
C MET A 77 19.33 -7.44 3.93
N THR A 78 20.67 -7.43 3.97
CA THR A 78 21.49 -8.28 4.83
C THR A 78 21.63 -7.73 6.24
N GLU A 79 21.40 -6.43 6.45
CA GLU A 79 21.53 -5.77 7.76
C GLU A 79 20.23 -5.87 8.56
N THR A 80 19.06 -5.71 7.91
CA THR A 80 17.77 -5.75 8.62
C THR A 80 16.58 -6.01 7.68
N PRO A 81 15.59 -6.82 8.09
CA PRO A 81 14.32 -6.97 7.38
C PRO A 81 13.30 -5.86 7.69
N GLU A 82 13.66 -4.87 8.52
CA GLU A 82 12.71 -3.87 9.01
C GLU A 82 12.31 -2.84 7.93
N ASN A 83 11.01 -2.59 7.82
CA ASN A 83 10.47 -1.50 7.02
C ASN A 83 10.43 -0.19 7.83
N PHE A 84 11.51 0.58 7.80
CA PHE A 84 11.55 1.86 8.52
C PHE A 84 10.53 2.90 8.04
N LEU A 85 10.00 2.78 6.82
CA LEU A 85 8.96 3.68 6.34
C LEU A 85 7.65 3.51 7.13
N ALA A 86 7.39 2.33 7.71
CA ALA A 86 6.21 2.09 8.54
C ALA A 86 6.17 2.98 9.78
N GLU A 87 7.32 3.34 10.35
CA GLU A 87 7.43 4.24 11.52
C GLU A 87 6.91 5.65 11.22
N THR A 88 6.85 6.05 9.94
CA THR A 88 6.32 7.37 9.56
C THR A 88 4.82 7.52 9.83
N TYR A 89 4.06 6.41 9.95
CA TYR A 89 2.64 6.43 10.30
C TYR A 89 2.38 6.75 11.79
N ARG A 90 3.36 6.56 12.68
CA ARG A 90 3.16 6.74 14.13
C ARG A 90 3.08 8.21 14.56
N ASN A 91 3.53 9.13 13.72
CA ASN A 91 3.76 10.51 14.11
C ASN A 91 2.59 11.44 13.72
N LYS A 92 1.36 10.99 14.02
CA LYS A 92 0.14 11.80 13.85
C LYS A 92 0.10 12.92 14.88
N SER A 93 -0.37 14.10 14.49
CA SER A 93 -0.62 15.18 15.43
C SER A 93 -1.74 14.82 16.43
N PHE A 94 -1.48 15.03 17.72
CA PHE A 94 -2.46 14.93 18.79
C PHE A 94 -2.48 16.24 19.59
N THR A 95 -3.65 16.58 20.12
CA THR A 95 -3.81 17.68 21.06
C THR A 95 -3.41 17.24 22.46
N MET A 96 -3.17 18.19 23.36
CA MET A 96 -2.93 17.85 24.77
C MET A 96 -4.12 17.10 25.37
N LEU A 97 -5.34 17.54 25.05
CA LEU A 97 -6.56 16.86 25.47
C LEU A 97 -6.61 15.40 24.99
N ASP A 98 -6.17 15.12 23.76
CA ASP A 98 -6.09 13.74 23.25
C ASP A 98 -5.15 12.91 24.12
N PHE A 99 -3.90 13.35 24.27
CA PHE A 99 -2.89 12.66 25.06
C PHE A 99 -3.39 12.37 26.47
N MET A 100 -3.89 13.41 27.13
CA MET A 100 -4.41 13.32 28.49
C MET A 100 -5.58 12.34 28.58
N THR A 101 -6.52 12.38 27.62
CA THR A 101 -7.65 11.45 27.63
C THR A 101 -7.16 10.00 27.48
N TYR A 102 -6.31 9.71 26.49
CA TYR A 102 -5.89 8.33 26.22
C TYR A 102 -5.16 7.69 27.41
N PHE A 103 -4.38 8.46 28.17
CA PHE A 103 -3.66 7.90 29.32
C PHE A 103 -4.49 7.89 30.61
N PHE A 104 -5.06 9.02 31.01
CA PHE A 104 -5.70 9.14 32.31
C PHE A 104 -7.06 8.46 32.37
N VAL A 105 -7.89 8.57 31.32
CA VAL A 105 -9.19 7.89 31.31
C VAL A 105 -9.01 6.37 31.34
N LEU A 106 -8.07 5.83 30.56
CA LEU A 106 -7.79 4.39 30.59
C LEU A 106 -7.23 3.96 31.94
N SER A 107 -6.34 4.74 32.57
CA SER A 107 -5.80 4.42 33.91
C SER A 107 -6.88 4.40 34.99
N ILE A 108 -7.77 5.41 34.99
CA ILE A 108 -8.89 5.52 35.93
C ILE A 108 -9.83 4.32 35.76
N LEU A 109 -10.27 4.05 34.52
CA LEU A 109 -11.18 2.95 34.24
C LEU A 109 -10.56 1.57 34.51
N ASN A 110 -9.25 1.42 34.37
CA ASN A 110 -8.55 0.17 34.71
C ASN A 110 -8.43 -0.06 36.23
N THR A 111 -8.57 1.00 37.03
CA THR A 111 -8.51 0.92 38.51
C THR A 111 -9.89 0.68 39.11
N GLU A 112 -10.87 1.49 38.70
CA GLU A 112 -12.23 1.47 39.27
C GLU A 112 -13.18 0.49 38.55
N SER A 113 -12.69 -0.19 37.50
CA SER A 113 -13.39 -1.21 36.69
C SER A 113 -14.58 -0.70 35.86
N GLU A 114 -15.42 0.17 36.41
CA GLU A 114 -16.63 0.70 35.76
C GLU A 114 -17.01 2.07 36.35
N MET A 115 -17.17 3.09 35.49
CA MET A 115 -17.51 4.45 35.96
C MET A 115 -18.44 5.20 35.01
N GLY A 116 -19.30 6.05 35.55
CA GLY A 116 -20.11 7.00 34.82
C GLY A 116 -19.36 8.28 34.44
N LEU A 117 -19.89 9.00 33.43
CA LEU A 117 -19.27 10.23 32.92
C LEU A 117 -18.99 11.28 34.01
N SER A 118 -19.91 11.44 34.97
CA SER A 118 -19.75 12.41 36.08
C SER A 118 -18.64 11.99 37.05
N GLU A 119 -18.53 10.69 37.34
CA GLU A 119 -17.53 10.16 38.27
C GLU A 119 -16.13 10.29 37.66
N ILE A 120 -15.97 9.97 36.37
CA ILE A 120 -14.71 10.19 35.64
C ILE A 120 -14.34 11.68 35.66
N LEU A 121 -15.31 12.58 35.49
CA LEU A 121 -15.07 14.02 35.48
C LEU A 121 -14.65 14.58 36.85
N GLU A 122 -15.05 13.92 37.95
CA GLU A 122 -14.66 14.30 39.30
C GLU A 122 -13.25 13.81 39.66
N VAL A 123 -12.85 12.65 39.16
CA VAL A 123 -11.52 12.05 39.43
C VAL A 123 -10.42 12.61 38.51
N ILE A 124 -10.73 12.84 37.23
CA ILE A 124 -9.74 13.28 36.23
C ILE A 124 -8.98 14.58 36.57
N PRO A 125 -9.56 15.60 37.27
CA PRO A 125 -8.85 16.82 37.63
C PRO A 125 -7.85 16.63 38.78
N GLU A 126 -8.05 15.64 39.67
CA GLU A 126 -7.09 15.36 40.75
C GLU A 126 -5.73 14.88 40.20
N GLU A 127 -5.73 14.36 38.97
CA GLU A 127 -4.54 13.88 38.27
C GLU A 127 -3.87 14.96 37.38
N ASN A 128 -4.52 16.12 37.10
CA ASN A 128 -3.95 17.15 36.21
C ASN A 128 -4.65 18.54 36.18
N ASP A 129 -3.87 19.62 36.38
CA ASP A 129 -4.33 21.03 36.25
C ASP A 129 -4.14 21.68 34.86
N GLU A 130 -3.45 21.04 33.91
CA GLU A 130 -3.11 21.62 32.60
C GLU A 130 -4.26 21.61 31.58
N VAL A 131 -5.25 20.72 31.76
CA VAL A 131 -6.40 20.60 30.84
C VAL A 131 -7.71 20.57 31.61
N ILE A 132 -8.60 21.51 31.30
CA ILE A 132 -9.94 21.56 31.88
C ILE A 132 -10.86 20.62 31.10
N TYR A 133 -11.28 19.53 31.75
CA TYR A 133 -12.33 18.67 31.23
C TYR A 133 -13.70 19.30 31.48
N THR A 134 -14.55 19.23 30.46
CA THR A 134 -15.97 19.57 30.54
C THR A 134 -16.76 18.29 30.24
N LYS A 135 -18.01 18.24 30.72
CA LYS A 135 -18.89 17.09 30.45
C LYS A 135 -19.00 16.77 28.95
N ASP A 136 -19.04 17.80 28.10
CA ASP A 136 -19.17 17.64 26.66
C ASP A 136 -17.87 17.20 25.98
N ASN A 137 -16.70 17.72 26.41
CA ASN A 137 -15.44 17.32 25.82
C ASN A 137 -15.06 15.88 26.21
N LEU A 138 -15.31 15.49 27.47
CA LEU A 138 -15.04 14.15 27.97
C LEU A 138 -15.97 13.14 27.31
N ARG A 139 -17.25 13.46 27.13
CA ARG A 139 -18.19 12.59 26.41
C ARG A 139 -17.69 12.30 24.99
N LYS A 140 -17.34 13.34 24.22
CA LYS A 140 -16.78 13.16 22.86
C LYS A 140 -15.53 12.30 22.87
N LYS A 141 -14.69 12.44 23.89
CA LYS A 141 -13.46 11.67 24.01
C LYS A 141 -13.69 10.21 24.39
N LEU A 142 -14.67 9.93 25.25
CA LEU A 142 -15.13 8.57 25.51
C LEU A 142 -15.76 7.94 24.27
N ASP A 143 -16.54 8.69 23.50
CA ASP A 143 -17.09 8.22 22.22
C ASP A 143 -15.96 7.87 21.22
N GLU A 144 -14.89 8.67 21.16
CA GLU A 144 -13.69 8.36 20.36
C GLU A 144 -12.97 7.09 20.85
N LEU A 145 -12.86 6.87 22.17
CA LEU A 145 -12.28 5.65 22.74
C LEU A 145 -13.13 4.41 22.43
N ILE A 146 -14.47 4.57 22.43
CA ILE A 146 -15.41 3.52 22.04
C ILE A 146 -15.29 3.19 20.56
N GLU A 147 -15.23 4.20 19.69
CA GLU A 147 -15.02 4.02 18.25
C GLU A 147 -13.71 3.27 17.95
N LYS A 148 -12.67 3.51 18.77
CA LYS A 148 -11.38 2.83 18.68
C LYS A 148 -11.35 1.44 19.30
N GLY A 149 -12.43 1.01 19.96
CA GLY A 149 -12.50 -0.28 20.64
C GLY A 149 -11.60 -0.39 21.88
N LEU A 150 -11.29 0.73 22.55
CA LEU A 150 -10.51 0.75 23.79
C LEU A 150 -11.39 0.77 25.04
N VAL A 151 -12.59 1.34 24.92
CA VAL A 151 -13.60 1.45 25.98
C VAL A 151 -14.92 0.92 25.43
N VAL A 152 -15.73 0.29 26.29
CA VAL A 152 -17.14 -0.02 26.00
C VAL A 152 -18.04 0.78 26.91
N SER A 153 -19.24 1.09 26.44
CA SER A 153 -20.28 1.69 27.27
C SER A 153 -21.46 0.74 27.46
N GLU A 154 -22.02 0.74 28.66
CA GLU A 154 -23.18 -0.05 29.03
C GLU A 154 -24.23 0.82 29.72
N LYS A 155 -25.51 0.51 29.51
CA LYS A 155 -26.61 1.24 30.12
C LYS A 155 -27.09 0.50 31.36
N LEU A 156 -26.75 1.03 32.54
CA LEU A 156 -27.22 0.54 33.83
C LEU A 156 -28.36 1.42 34.34
N GLY A 157 -29.58 0.95 34.09
CA GLY A 157 -30.81 1.66 34.45
C GLY A 157 -30.96 3.00 33.72
N ARG A 158 -30.79 4.11 34.46
CA ARG A 158 -30.83 5.48 33.89
C ARG A 158 -29.45 6.03 33.55
N ASN A 159 -28.39 5.36 34.00
CA ASN A 159 -27.02 5.82 33.85
C ASN A 159 -26.31 5.07 32.70
N VAL A 160 -25.29 5.71 32.14
CA VAL A 160 -24.35 5.08 31.21
C VAL A 160 -23.01 5.01 31.92
N VAL A 161 -22.45 3.81 31.94
CA VAL A 161 -21.14 3.52 32.51
C VAL A 161 -20.17 3.12 31.40
N TYR A 162 -18.89 3.31 31.68
CA TYR A 162 -17.78 3.06 30.78
C TYR A 162 -16.80 2.11 31.46
N ARG A 163 -16.25 1.15 30.71
CA ARG A 163 -15.18 0.25 31.16
C ARG A 163 -14.17 0.00 30.05
N VAL A 164 -12.94 -0.31 30.43
CA VAL A 164 -11.91 -0.74 29.45
C VAL A 164 -12.37 -2.05 28.81
N VAL A 165 -12.09 -2.21 27.52
CA VAL A 165 -12.37 -3.46 26.80
C VAL A 165 -11.55 -4.60 27.40
N GLU A 166 -12.18 -5.77 27.53
CA GLU A 166 -11.52 -6.99 28.02
C GLU A 166 -10.31 -7.35 27.17
N ASP A 167 -9.25 -7.83 27.82
CA ASP A 167 -8.01 -8.21 27.15
C ASP A 167 -8.24 -9.42 26.25
N CYS A 168 -8.33 -9.18 24.94
CA CYS A 168 -8.55 -10.22 23.94
C CYS A 168 -7.36 -11.17 23.74
N LEU A 169 -6.21 -10.90 24.38
CA LEU A 169 -5.03 -11.76 24.38
C LEU A 169 -4.89 -12.56 25.68
N ALA A 170 -5.74 -12.33 26.69
CA ALA A 170 -5.64 -12.99 27.99
C ALA A 170 -5.76 -14.51 27.92
N ASP A 171 -6.67 -15.00 27.07
CA ASP A 171 -6.99 -16.43 26.92
C ASP A 171 -5.97 -17.21 26.08
N PHE A 172 -5.01 -16.53 25.45
CA PHE A 172 -3.98 -17.19 24.66
C PHE A 172 -2.87 -17.71 25.55
N GLU A 173 -2.42 -18.93 25.27
CA GLU A 173 -1.24 -19.48 25.89
C GLU A 173 0.00 -18.68 25.45
N THR A 174 1.00 -18.64 26.32
CA THR A 174 2.23 -17.87 26.08
C THR A 174 2.92 -18.30 24.77
N ASP A 175 3.01 -19.59 24.52
CA ASP A 175 3.63 -20.13 23.30
C ASP A 175 2.81 -19.77 22.04
N GLU A 176 1.48 -19.66 22.15
CA GLU A 176 0.63 -19.23 21.05
C GLU A 176 0.89 -17.76 20.69
N LEU A 177 1.04 -16.89 21.69
CA LEU A 177 1.38 -15.48 21.49
C LEU A 177 2.78 -15.31 20.85
N VAL A 178 3.76 -16.12 21.25
CA VAL A 178 5.09 -16.12 20.63
C VAL A 178 5.02 -16.61 19.18
N ASN A 179 4.24 -17.65 18.90
CA ASN A 179 4.03 -18.13 17.53
C ASN A 179 3.31 -17.09 16.67
N LEU A 180 2.30 -16.42 17.21
CA LEU A 180 1.60 -15.32 16.55
C LEU A 180 2.55 -14.16 16.26
N TYR A 181 3.44 -13.82 17.19
CA TYR A 181 4.47 -12.81 16.96
C TYR A 181 5.33 -13.16 15.73
N TRP A 182 5.83 -14.40 15.62
CA TRP A 182 6.65 -14.80 14.48
C TRP A 182 5.87 -14.84 13.16
N LEU A 183 4.59 -15.23 13.20
CA LEU A 183 3.71 -15.10 12.05
C LEU A 183 3.58 -13.64 11.61
N LEU A 184 3.35 -12.71 12.54
CA LEU A 184 3.23 -11.29 12.22
C LEU A 184 4.55 -10.68 11.73
N GLU A 185 5.69 -11.14 12.27
CA GLU A 185 7.03 -10.74 11.82
C GLU A 185 7.29 -11.11 10.36
N PHE A 186 6.77 -12.26 9.93
CA PHE A 186 6.77 -12.65 8.52
C PHE A 186 5.76 -11.81 7.72
N MET A 187 4.50 -11.77 8.18
CA MET A 187 3.38 -11.16 7.45
C MET A 187 3.62 -9.67 7.16
N LYS A 188 4.17 -8.90 8.10
CA LYS A 188 4.43 -7.45 7.94
C LYS A 188 5.31 -7.08 6.74
N ASN A 189 5.98 -8.06 6.11
CA ASN A 189 6.85 -7.87 4.96
C ASN A 189 6.38 -8.58 3.67
N VAL A 190 5.35 -9.43 3.74
CA VAL A 190 4.92 -10.24 2.58
C VAL A 190 3.50 -9.96 2.12
N VAL A 191 2.66 -9.36 2.97
CA VAL A 191 1.29 -9.05 2.57
C VAL A 191 1.23 -7.78 1.72
N PRO A 192 0.23 -7.63 0.83
CA PRO A 192 0.04 -6.39 0.08
C PRO A 192 -0.38 -5.17 0.93
N ILE A 193 -0.87 -5.37 2.16
CA ILE A 193 -1.25 -4.28 3.08
C ILE A 193 -0.58 -4.49 4.43
N GLU A 194 0.60 -3.90 4.58
CA GLU A 194 1.56 -4.23 5.63
C GLU A 194 1.25 -3.58 6.99
N MET A 195 0.69 -2.37 6.99
CA MET A 195 0.56 -1.54 8.21
C MET A 195 -0.20 -2.20 9.37
N PRO A 196 -1.34 -2.88 9.16
CA PRO A 196 -2.04 -3.58 10.24
C PRO A 196 -1.15 -4.61 10.95
N PHE A 197 -0.38 -5.39 10.18
CA PHE A 197 0.52 -6.41 10.71
C PHE A 197 1.73 -5.78 11.41
N PHE A 198 2.26 -4.69 10.86
CA PHE A 198 3.32 -3.92 11.52
C PHE A 198 2.89 -3.42 12.91
N PHE A 199 1.69 -2.83 13.01
CA PHE A 199 1.18 -2.34 14.29
C PHE A 199 0.87 -3.47 15.26
N LEU A 200 0.21 -4.54 14.80
CA LEU A 200 -0.14 -5.67 15.65
C LEU A 200 1.11 -6.39 16.16
N GLN A 201 2.13 -6.61 15.32
CA GLN A 201 3.40 -7.22 15.71
C GLN A 201 4.07 -6.42 16.84
N LYS A 202 4.15 -5.10 16.70
CA LYS A 202 4.78 -4.23 17.70
C LYS A 202 3.97 -4.18 19.00
N LYS A 203 2.64 -4.18 18.90
CA LYS A 203 1.77 -4.23 20.08
C LYS A 203 1.87 -5.57 20.81
N LEU A 204 1.91 -6.68 20.08
CA LEU A 204 2.10 -8.01 20.65
C LEU A 204 3.48 -8.15 21.31
N LYS A 205 4.53 -7.59 20.71
CA LYS A 205 5.86 -7.53 21.34
C LYS A 205 5.82 -6.79 22.69
N LEU A 206 5.13 -5.64 22.73
CA LEU A 206 4.95 -4.86 23.95
C LEU A 206 4.11 -5.62 24.98
N TYR A 207 3.04 -6.28 24.55
CA TYR A 207 2.18 -7.09 25.41
C TYR A 207 2.96 -8.24 26.06
N LEU A 208 3.72 -9.00 25.28
CA LEU A 208 4.57 -10.08 25.79
C LEU A 208 5.55 -9.57 26.85
N PHE A 209 6.15 -8.40 26.64
CA PHE A 209 7.04 -7.79 27.61
C PHE A 209 6.30 -7.36 28.88
N ALA A 210 5.22 -6.59 28.76
CA ALA A 210 4.53 -5.98 29.89
C ALA A 210 3.67 -6.97 30.69
N GLU A 211 2.89 -7.82 30.01
CA GLU A 211 1.87 -8.68 30.62
C GLU A 211 2.33 -10.13 30.82
N ARG A 212 3.42 -10.54 30.17
CA ARG A 212 3.97 -11.91 30.28
C ARG A 212 5.43 -11.94 30.70
N ASN A 213 6.08 -10.78 30.87
CA ASN A 213 7.50 -10.66 31.20
C ASN A 213 8.42 -11.43 30.24
N ILE A 214 8.06 -11.45 28.95
CA ILE A 214 8.79 -12.11 27.87
C ILE A 214 9.38 -11.07 26.95
N GLU A 215 10.71 -11.01 26.95
CA GLU A 215 11.46 -10.18 26.03
C GLU A 215 11.79 -10.97 24.76
N ILE A 216 11.19 -10.57 23.64
CA ILE A 216 11.62 -11.06 22.34
C ILE A 216 12.80 -10.22 21.86
N GLY A 217 13.98 -10.84 21.83
CA GLY A 217 15.21 -10.22 21.33
C GLY A 217 15.10 -9.78 19.86
N GLU A 218 16.09 -9.01 19.39
CA GLU A 218 16.23 -8.63 17.98
C GLU A 218 16.75 -9.80 17.14
N ILE A 219 15.95 -10.86 17.01
CA ILE A 219 16.26 -11.96 16.10
C ILE A 219 15.70 -11.62 14.72
N HIS A 220 16.57 -11.43 13.74
CA HIS A 220 16.19 -11.30 12.34
C HIS A 220 15.98 -12.69 11.72
N ALA A 221 14.86 -13.33 12.07
CA ALA A 221 14.52 -14.67 11.60
C ALA A 221 14.31 -14.74 10.07
N PHE A 222 13.98 -13.61 9.44
CA PHE A 222 13.67 -13.52 8.02
C PHE A 222 14.58 -12.51 7.31
N GLN A 223 14.94 -12.82 6.06
CA GLN A 223 15.65 -11.92 5.14
C GLN A 223 15.01 -11.98 3.77
N TYR A 224 14.88 -10.83 3.10
CA TYR A 224 14.11 -10.69 1.87
C TYR A 224 14.95 -10.05 0.76
N LYS A 225 15.19 -10.79 -0.33
CA LYS A 225 16.05 -10.33 -1.43
C LYS A 225 15.44 -9.20 -2.27
N HIS A 226 14.12 -9.17 -2.38
CA HIS A 226 13.37 -8.27 -3.26
C HIS A 226 12.22 -7.60 -2.50
N ASN A 227 12.49 -7.10 -1.29
CA ASN A 227 11.45 -6.45 -0.49
C ASN A 227 11.17 -5.02 -0.99
N HIS A 228 9.93 -4.74 -1.36
CA HIS A 228 9.49 -3.47 -1.89
C HIS A 228 8.77 -2.66 -0.80
N LEU A 229 9.57 -2.06 0.09
CA LEU A 229 9.08 -1.40 1.31
C LEU A 229 8.17 -0.18 1.10
N PHE A 230 8.07 0.34 -0.12
CA PHE A 230 7.39 1.61 -0.40
C PHE A 230 5.86 1.51 -0.45
N ASN A 231 5.28 0.31 -0.57
CA ASN A 231 3.81 0.14 -0.59
C ASN A 231 3.15 0.58 0.71
N VAL A 232 3.90 0.52 1.81
CA VAL A 232 3.45 1.00 3.11
C VAL A 232 2.97 2.45 3.05
N LEU A 233 3.60 3.30 2.22
CA LEU A 233 3.25 4.72 2.03
C LEU A 233 1.85 4.91 1.46
N ASP A 234 1.26 3.86 0.90
CA ASP A 234 0.03 3.87 0.12
C ASP A 234 -1.12 3.10 0.79
N ASN A 235 -0.86 2.49 1.96
CA ASN A 235 -1.81 1.64 2.67
C ASN A 235 -3.11 2.39 3.07
N GLU A 236 -3.05 3.70 3.37
CA GLU A 236 -4.24 4.50 3.67
C GLU A 236 -5.20 4.59 2.47
N VAL A 237 -4.66 4.79 1.25
CA VAL A 237 -5.47 4.81 0.03
C VAL A 237 -6.09 3.43 -0.24
N ILE A 238 -5.33 2.38 0.00
CA ILE A 238 -5.81 1.00 -0.14
C ILE A 238 -6.92 0.71 0.86
N LEU A 239 -6.76 1.13 2.11
CA LEU A 239 -7.76 0.96 3.16
C LEU A 239 -9.08 1.64 2.77
N SER A 240 -9.05 2.92 2.38
CA SER A 240 -10.25 3.63 1.89
C SER A 240 -10.90 2.91 0.71
N ALA A 241 -10.09 2.37 -0.20
CA ALA A 241 -10.61 1.62 -1.35
C ALA A 241 -11.25 0.29 -0.94
N LEU A 242 -10.64 -0.46 -0.02
CA LEU A 242 -11.19 -1.72 0.50
C LEU A 242 -12.48 -1.49 1.27
N GLU A 243 -12.54 -0.48 2.14
CA GLU A 243 -13.76 -0.09 2.85
C GLU A 243 -14.89 0.26 1.87
N ALA A 244 -14.59 0.97 0.79
CA ALA A 244 -15.57 1.28 -0.24
C ALA A 244 -16.01 0.05 -1.05
N ILE A 245 -15.08 -0.87 -1.37
CA ILE A 245 -15.40 -2.15 -2.03
C ILE A 245 -16.35 -2.98 -1.16
N HIS A 246 -15.99 -3.19 0.11
CA HIS A 246 -16.80 -3.98 1.04
C HIS A 246 -18.15 -3.31 1.37
N GLY A 247 -18.16 -1.99 1.45
CA GLY A 247 -19.37 -1.21 1.73
C GLY A 247 -20.24 -0.93 0.51
N ASN A 248 -19.87 -1.36 -0.70
CA ASN A 248 -20.51 -0.97 -1.96
C ASN A 248 -20.71 0.55 -2.08
N LYS A 249 -19.65 1.31 -1.79
CA LYS A 249 -19.63 2.78 -1.78
C LYS A 249 -18.82 3.33 -2.95
N MET A 250 -19.15 4.55 -3.37
CA MET A 250 -18.36 5.27 -4.38
C MET A 250 -17.12 5.90 -3.75
N LEU A 251 -16.13 6.22 -4.58
CA LEU A 251 -14.97 7.02 -4.21
C LEU A 251 -14.90 8.28 -5.07
N PHE A 252 -14.45 9.38 -4.46
CA PHE A 252 -13.77 10.44 -5.22
C PHE A 252 -12.28 10.14 -5.22
N LEU A 253 -11.75 9.80 -6.40
CA LEU A 253 -10.34 9.54 -6.61
C LEU A 253 -9.65 10.78 -7.16
N ARG A 254 -8.72 11.31 -6.37
CA ARG A 254 -7.92 12.48 -6.73
C ARG A 254 -6.54 12.06 -7.16
N TYR A 255 -6.05 12.58 -8.29
CA TYR A 255 -4.76 12.22 -8.86
C TYR A 255 -4.19 13.31 -9.76
N LEU A 256 -2.89 13.25 -10.04
CA LEU A 256 -2.26 14.10 -11.05
C LEU A 256 -2.32 13.44 -12.44
N TYR A 257 -2.70 14.23 -13.44
CA TYR A 257 -2.63 13.87 -14.85
C TYR A 257 -2.01 15.01 -15.63
N ARG A 258 -0.84 14.76 -16.25
CA ARG A 258 -0.07 15.78 -17.00
C ARG A 258 0.20 17.07 -16.19
N GLY A 259 0.39 16.93 -14.88
CA GLY A 259 0.65 18.06 -13.96
C GLY A 259 -0.60 18.74 -13.40
N GLU A 260 -1.78 18.39 -13.89
CA GLU A 260 -3.06 18.91 -13.40
C GLU A 260 -3.72 17.93 -12.44
N GLU A 261 -4.28 18.45 -11.35
CA GLU A 261 -5.08 17.67 -10.41
C GLU A 261 -6.46 17.38 -11.03
N ARG A 262 -6.85 16.11 -11.00
CA ARG A 262 -8.15 15.64 -11.46
C ARG A 262 -8.83 14.83 -10.38
N THR A 263 -10.14 14.87 -10.39
CA THR A 263 -10.99 14.08 -9.49
C THR A 263 -12.01 13.31 -10.31
N ASP A 264 -11.97 11.98 -10.20
CA ASP A 264 -12.95 11.10 -10.80
C ASP A 264 -13.91 10.57 -9.74
N THR A 265 -15.19 10.47 -10.09
CA THR A 265 -16.16 9.70 -9.30
C THR A 265 -16.16 8.27 -9.81
N VAL A 266 -15.91 7.32 -8.91
CA VAL A 266 -15.69 5.92 -9.30
C VAL A 266 -16.39 4.94 -8.37
N ILE A 267 -16.61 3.74 -8.88
CA ILE A 267 -17.01 2.57 -8.09
C ILE A 267 -15.81 1.63 -8.05
N PRO A 268 -15.11 1.52 -6.91
CA PRO A 268 -13.98 0.60 -6.79
C PRO A 268 -14.48 -0.85 -6.83
N VAL A 269 -13.73 -1.72 -7.49
CA VAL A 269 -14.12 -3.13 -7.66
C VAL A 269 -13.12 -4.08 -7.01
N LYS A 270 -11.83 -3.93 -7.30
CA LYS A 270 -10.76 -4.81 -6.76
C LYS A 270 -9.44 -4.06 -6.61
N ILE A 271 -8.61 -4.52 -5.68
CA ILE A 271 -7.18 -4.17 -5.62
C ILE A 271 -6.40 -5.28 -6.31
N ILE A 272 -5.47 -4.92 -7.18
CA ILE A 272 -4.57 -5.84 -7.87
C ILE A 272 -3.16 -5.58 -7.37
N HIS A 273 -2.48 -6.65 -6.93
CA HIS A 273 -1.08 -6.62 -6.53
C HIS A 273 -0.25 -7.42 -7.53
N GLU A 274 0.70 -6.75 -8.18
CA GLU A 274 1.62 -7.33 -9.15
C GLU A 274 2.94 -7.68 -8.44
N CYS A 275 3.26 -8.98 -8.34
CA CYS A 275 4.33 -9.47 -7.47
C CYS A 275 5.76 -9.22 -7.99
N THR A 276 5.97 -8.97 -9.29
CA THR A 276 7.31 -8.84 -9.88
C THR A 276 7.98 -7.53 -9.49
N TYR A 277 7.22 -6.43 -9.52
CA TYR A 277 7.70 -5.09 -9.16
C TYR A 277 6.96 -4.51 -7.94
N SER A 278 6.14 -5.35 -7.29
CA SER A 278 5.30 -5.00 -6.14
C SER A 278 4.46 -3.74 -6.41
N ARG A 279 3.84 -3.69 -7.59
CA ARG A 279 2.99 -2.55 -7.99
C ARG A 279 1.54 -2.87 -7.67
N GLN A 280 0.85 -1.87 -7.14
CA GLN A 280 -0.56 -2.01 -6.77
C GLN A 280 -1.44 -1.11 -7.63
N TYR A 281 -2.61 -1.63 -7.99
CA TYR A 281 -3.58 -0.97 -8.85
C TYR A 281 -4.97 -1.07 -8.26
N LEU A 282 -5.72 0.01 -8.34
CA LEU A 282 -7.16 0.01 -8.15
C LEU A 282 -7.84 -0.25 -9.49
N LEU A 283 -8.63 -1.34 -9.55
CA LEU A 283 -9.58 -1.60 -10.62
C LEU A 283 -10.92 -0.97 -10.20
N TYR A 284 -11.45 -0.07 -11.03
CA TYR A 284 -12.66 0.68 -10.72
C TYR A 284 -13.47 0.95 -11.99
N TYR A 285 -14.77 1.11 -11.82
CA TYR A 285 -15.64 1.63 -12.87
C TYR A 285 -15.69 3.15 -12.76
N ASN A 286 -15.28 3.84 -13.83
CA ASN A 286 -15.39 5.30 -13.92
C ASN A 286 -16.83 5.66 -14.29
N VAL A 287 -17.49 6.44 -13.45
CA VAL A 287 -18.92 6.77 -13.60
C VAL A 287 -19.14 7.73 -14.76
N THR A 288 -18.21 8.65 -15.00
CA THR A 288 -18.30 9.63 -16.07
C THR A 288 -18.00 9.01 -17.44
N GLU A 289 -16.97 8.15 -17.51
CA GLU A 289 -16.59 7.47 -18.76
C GLU A 289 -17.44 6.21 -19.03
N GLU A 290 -18.25 5.79 -18.06
CA GLU A 290 -19.04 4.56 -18.08
C GLU A 290 -18.27 3.30 -18.50
N ARG A 291 -17.07 3.12 -17.94
CA ARG A 291 -16.24 1.95 -18.22
C ARG A 291 -15.30 1.58 -17.08
N ILE A 292 -14.90 0.31 -17.05
CA ILE A 292 -13.82 -0.15 -16.18
C ILE A 292 -12.48 0.48 -16.56
N ARG A 293 -11.69 0.83 -15.55
CA ARG A 293 -10.37 1.43 -15.63
C ARG A 293 -9.48 0.91 -14.51
N THR A 294 -8.18 1.10 -14.70
CA THR A 294 -7.16 0.80 -13.69
C THR A 294 -6.36 2.05 -13.38
N LYS A 295 -6.06 2.28 -12.10
CA LYS A 295 -5.14 3.35 -11.66
C LYS A 295 -4.12 2.75 -10.72
N ARG A 296 -2.85 3.05 -10.95
CA ARG A 296 -1.80 2.71 -9.98
C ARG A 296 -2.04 3.44 -8.67
N ILE A 297 -2.00 2.73 -7.56
CA ILE A 297 -2.24 3.27 -6.22
C ILE A 297 -1.24 4.38 -5.89
N ASP A 298 0.04 4.20 -6.26
CA ASP A 298 1.11 5.19 -6.06
C ASP A 298 0.92 6.50 -6.84
N LYS A 299 -0.12 6.59 -7.69
CA LYS A 299 -0.54 7.79 -8.43
C LYS A 299 -1.83 8.42 -7.91
N ILE A 300 -2.43 7.86 -6.86
CA ILE A 300 -3.63 8.40 -6.22
C ILE A 300 -3.20 9.30 -5.06
N ILE A 301 -3.57 10.58 -5.12
CA ILE A 301 -3.34 11.54 -4.04
C ILE A 301 -4.23 11.19 -2.84
N SER A 302 -5.54 11.07 -3.07
CA SER A 302 -6.50 10.68 -2.05
C SER A 302 -7.67 9.87 -2.63
N ALA A 303 -8.27 9.04 -1.79
CA ALA A 303 -9.48 8.27 -2.08
C ALA A 303 -10.50 8.54 -0.97
N GLU A 304 -11.51 9.35 -1.28
CA GLU A 304 -12.55 9.72 -0.31
C GLU A 304 -13.82 8.90 -0.54
N ILE A 305 -14.26 8.19 0.51
CA ILE A 305 -15.50 7.42 0.50
C ILE A 305 -16.70 8.38 0.40
N LYS A 306 -17.60 8.07 -0.54
CA LYS A 306 -18.86 8.80 -0.76
C LYS A 306 -20.06 7.87 -0.55
N GLY A 307 -21.24 8.35 -0.94
CA GLY A 307 -22.51 7.66 -0.76
C GLY A 307 -22.56 6.27 -1.39
N SER A 308 -23.66 5.57 -1.11
CA SER A 308 -23.95 4.24 -1.62
C SER A 308 -24.04 4.21 -3.16
N VAL A 309 -23.61 3.12 -3.75
CA VAL A 309 -23.70 2.86 -5.19
C VAL A 309 -25.12 2.37 -5.56
N ASN A 310 -25.65 2.82 -6.70
CA ASN A 310 -26.87 2.24 -7.27
C ASN A 310 -26.63 0.77 -7.67
N GLY A 311 -27.51 -0.15 -7.25
CA GLY A 311 -27.33 -1.58 -7.47
C GLY A 311 -27.19 -2.02 -8.94
N THR A 312 -27.81 -1.31 -9.88
CA THR A 312 -27.67 -1.59 -11.32
C THR A 312 -26.27 -1.23 -11.83
N ILE A 313 -25.76 -0.06 -11.44
CA ILE A 313 -24.42 0.39 -11.83
C ILE A 313 -23.36 -0.49 -11.18
N LEU A 314 -23.57 -0.90 -9.93
CA LEU A 314 -22.67 -1.84 -9.23
C LEU A 314 -22.55 -3.16 -9.99
N LYS A 315 -23.67 -3.76 -10.43
CA LYS A 315 -23.66 -5.00 -11.21
C LYS A 315 -22.91 -4.83 -12.53
N ARG A 316 -23.15 -3.72 -13.25
CA ARG A 316 -22.42 -3.40 -14.48
C ARG A 316 -20.90 -3.28 -14.22
N ALA A 317 -20.51 -2.57 -13.17
CA ALA A 317 -19.12 -2.42 -12.77
C ALA A 317 -18.45 -3.77 -12.47
N GLN A 318 -19.15 -4.67 -11.76
CA GLN A 318 -18.66 -6.01 -11.45
C GLN A 318 -18.51 -6.89 -12.69
N GLN A 319 -19.47 -6.83 -13.63
CA GLN A 319 -19.41 -7.55 -14.90
C GLN A 319 -18.27 -7.05 -15.79
N GLU A 320 -18.14 -5.73 -15.98
CA GLU A 320 -17.04 -5.18 -16.78
C GLU A 320 -15.66 -5.46 -16.16
N ALA A 321 -15.58 -5.56 -14.83
CA ALA A 321 -14.35 -5.91 -14.14
C ALA A 321 -13.85 -7.33 -14.46
N GLU A 322 -14.69 -8.24 -14.97
CA GLU A 322 -14.27 -9.56 -15.44
C GLU A 322 -13.35 -9.47 -16.66
N SER A 323 -13.38 -8.36 -17.42
CA SER A 323 -12.47 -8.12 -18.54
C SER A 323 -10.99 -8.11 -18.15
N ILE A 324 -10.65 -7.95 -16.86
CA ILE A 324 -9.28 -8.09 -16.35
C ILE A 324 -8.65 -9.44 -16.70
N GLU A 325 -9.47 -10.48 -16.88
CA GLU A 325 -9.00 -11.81 -17.27
C GLU A 325 -8.33 -11.84 -18.65
N ASN A 326 -8.64 -10.86 -19.50
CA ASN A 326 -8.01 -10.69 -20.81
C ASN A 326 -6.75 -9.82 -20.75
N ALA A 327 -6.35 -9.29 -19.59
CA ALA A 327 -5.15 -8.48 -19.47
C ALA A 327 -3.88 -9.36 -19.42
N TRP A 328 -2.87 -9.00 -20.21
CA TRP A 328 -1.56 -9.65 -20.10
C TRP A 328 -0.78 -9.13 -18.89
N CYS A 329 -0.88 -7.84 -18.58
CA CYS A 329 -0.53 -7.27 -17.30
C CYS A 329 -1.75 -6.50 -16.77
N ILE A 330 -1.85 -5.19 -16.99
CA ILE A 330 -2.89 -4.32 -16.39
C ILE A 330 -3.38 -3.21 -17.35
N SER A 331 -2.75 -3.06 -18.52
CA SER A 331 -3.05 -1.99 -19.46
C SER A 331 -4.30 -2.30 -20.28
N ASN A 332 -5.02 -1.25 -20.66
CA ASN A 332 -6.22 -1.31 -21.51
C ASN A 332 -7.31 -2.31 -21.04
N VAL A 333 -7.38 -2.59 -19.74
CA VAL A 333 -8.50 -3.35 -19.15
C VAL A 333 -9.82 -2.70 -19.55
N GLY A 334 -10.79 -3.53 -19.94
CA GLY A 334 -12.07 -3.10 -20.50
C GLY A 334 -12.09 -2.88 -22.01
N GLN A 335 -10.95 -2.98 -22.71
CA GLN A 335 -10.92 -3.00 -24.17
C GLN A 335 -11.21 -4.41 -24.71
N GLU A 336 -11.82 -4.44 -25.89
CA GLU A 336 -12.09 -5.69 -26.62
C GLU A 336 -10.77 -6.42 -26.91
N PRO A 337 -10.62 -7.68 -26.48
CA PRO A 337 -9.35 -8.37 -26.59
C PRO A 337 -9.06 -8.77 -28.04
N GLU A 338 -7.81 -8.58 -28.44
CA GLU A 338 -7.30 -8.94 -29.75
C GLU A 338 -6.54 -10.25 -29.72
N GLU A 339 -6.60 -10.98 -30.83
CA GLU A 339 -5.89 -12.24 -30.96
C GLU A 339 -4.42 -12.02 -31.29
N VAL A 340 -3.55 -12.74 -30.60
CA VAL A 340 -2.10 -12.80 -30.85
C VAL A 340 -1.73 -14.25 -31.11
N ARG A 341 -0.94 -14.49 -32.16
CA ARG A 341 -0.36 -15.79 -32.47
C ARG A 341 1.15 -15.71 -32.51
N VAL A 342 1.80 -16.62 -31.78
CA VAL A 342 3.26 -16.71 -31.68
C VAL A 342 3.68 -18.12 -32.06
N GLU A 343 4.56 -18.25 -33.04
CA GLU A 343 5.25 -19.49 -33.34
C GLU A 343 6.46 -19.66 -32.43
N PHE A 344 6.57 -20.84 -31.84
CA PHE A 344 7.72 -21.27 -31.05
C PHE A 344 8.47 -22.39 -31.77
N ARG A 345 9.75 -22.17 -32.02
CA ARG A 345 10.70 -23.19 -32.51
C ARG A 345 11.45 -23.76 -31.31
N ILE A 346 11.33 -25.06 -31.08
CA ILE A 346 11.84 -25.73 -29.89
C ILE A 346 12.51 -27.04 -30.33
N ASP A 347 13.76 -27.26 -29.93
CA ASP A 347 14.38 -28.58 -30.06
C ASP A 347 13.79 -29.52 -28.99
N GLU A 348 12.96 -30.48 -29.39
CA GLU A 348 12.22 -31.34 -28.44
C GLU A 348 13.15 -32.25 -27.61
N ASP A 349 14.36 -32.55 -28.10
CA ASP A 349 15.32 -33.41 -27.39
C ASP A 349 16.11 -32.62 -26.33
N ARG A 350 16.36 -31.33 -26.57
CA ARG A 350 17.25 -30.49 -25.72
C ARG A 350 16.54 -29.38 -24.96
N GLU A 351 15.40 -28.91 -25.46
CA GLU A 351 14.75 -27.67 -25.04
C GLU A 351 13.35 -27.88 -24.48
N GLN A 352 13.06 -29.08 -23.95
CA GLN A 352 11.78 -29.35 -23.28
C GLN A 352 11.43 -28.32 -22.18
N TYR A 353 12.45 -27.75 -21.52
CA TYR A 353 12.26 -26.68 -20.54
C TYR A 353 11.64 -25.40 -21.14
N VAL A 354 11.87 -25.11 -22.43
CA VAL A 354 11.24 -23.98 -23.14
C VAL A 354 9.76 -24.25 -23.34
N LEU A 355 9.39 -25.47 -23.74
CA LEU A 355 8.00 -25.87 -23.92
C LEU A 355 7.22 -25.78 -22.60
N GLU A 356 7.78 -26.30 -21.51
CA GLU A 356 7.19 -26.20 -20.17
C GLU A 356 7.11 -24.76 -19.67
N ARG A 357 8.09 -23.93 -20.02
CA ARG A 357 8.07 -22.50 -19.72
C ARG A 357 6.92 -21.77 -20.43
N VAL A 358 6.69 -22.04 -21.71
CA VAL A 358 5.57 -21.45 -22.47
C VAL A 358 4.23 -21.85 -21.86
N LYS A 359 4.06 -23.12 -21.46
CA LYS A 359 2.84 -23.58 -20.79
C LYS A 359 2.62 -22.91 -19.43
N ARG A 360 3.69 -22.77 -18.63
CA ARG A 360 3.63 -22.17 -17.29
C ARG A 360 3.37 -20.66 -17.33
N GLU A 361 4.02 -19.95 -18.24
CA GLU A 361 3.99 -18.47 -18.29
C GLU A 361 2.93 -17.93 -19.28
N GLY A 362 2.44 -18.74 -20.22
CA GLY A 362 1.49 -18.37 -21.28
C GLY A 362 0.06 -18.09 -20.82
N LYS A 363 -0.19 -18.01 -19.51
CA LYS A 363 -1.52 -17.76 -18.91
C LYS A 363 -2.59 -18.68 -19.51
N ARG A 364 -3.67 -18.10 -20.06
CA ARG A 364 -4.81 -18.81 -20.67
C ARG A 364 -4.64 -19.06 -22.18
N GLY A 365 -3.44 -18.83 -22.71
CA GLY A 365 -3.15 -19.10 -24.11
C GLY A 365 -3.18 -20.60 -24.42
N LYS A 366 -3.50 -20.92 -25.66
CA LYS A 366 -3.56 -22.29 -26.17
C LYS A 366 -2.33 -22.57 -26.98
N LEU A 367 -1.66 -23.68 -26.69
CA LEU A 367 -0.48 -24.14 -27.42
C LEU A 367 -0.84 -25.38 -28.25
N LYS A 368 -0.56 -25.34 -29.56
CA LYS A 368 -0.80 -26.44 -30.50
C LYS A 368 0.50 -26.81 -31.20
N LYS A 369 0.88 -28.09 -31.17
CA LYS A 369 2.00 -28.61 -32.00
C LYS A 369 1.55 -28.59 -33.47
N LEU A 370 2.32 -27.94 -34.33
CA LEU A 370 2.08 -27.91 -35.78
C LEU A 370 2.83 -29.05 -36.48
N GLN A 371 4.09 -29.24 -36.09
CA GLN A 371 4.98 -30.31 -36.54
C GLN A 371 6.10 -30.47 -35.50
N ASP A 372 7.02 -31.42 -35.72
CA ASP A 372 8.17 -31.61 -34.83
C ASP A 372 8.99 -30.32 -34.70
N GLY A 373 9.18 -29.90 -33.46
CA GLY A 373 9.88 -28.69 -33.07
C GLY A 373 9.20 -27.37 -33.41
N LEU A 374 7.94 -27.36 -33.87
CA LEU A 374 7.19 -26.13 -34.17
C LEU A 374 5.81 -26.13 -33.49
N TYR A 375 5.58 -25.10 -32.67
CA TYR A 375 4.36 -24.92 -31.90
C TYR A 375 3.73 -23.56 -32.19
N LEU A 376 2.40 -23.52 -32.28
CA LEU A 376 1.61 -22.30 -32.38
C LEU A 376 0.95 -22.01 -31.04
N PHE A 377 1.33 -20.89 -30.42
CA PHE A 377 0.66 -20.33 -29.27
C PHE A 377 -0.36 -19.29 -29.73
N THR A 378 -1.59 -19.34 -29.19
CA THR A 378 -2.67 -18.41 -29.51
C THR A 378 -3.34 -17.92 -28.23
N ILE A 379 -3.50 -16.61 -28.09
CA ILE A 379 -4.16 -15.98 -26.95
C ILE A 379 -4.97 -14.77 -27.41
N LYS A 380 -6.00 -14.41 -26.65
CA LYS A 380 -6.68 -13.12 -26.77
C LYS A 380 -6.32 -12.23 -25.59
N VAL A 381 -5.85 -11.01 -25.85
CA VAL A 381 -5.41 -10.07 -24.82
C VAL A 381 -5.92 -8.65 -25.09
N SER A 382 -6.19 -7.87 -24.05
CA SER A 382 -6.66 -6.48 -24.18
C SER A 382 -5.58 -5.50 -24.66
N ASP A 383 -4.30 -5.86 -24.55
CA ASP A 383 -3.16 -5.12 -25.08
C ASP A 383 -2.04 -6.09 -25.47
N SER A 384 -1.80 -6.29 -26.76
CA SER A 384 -0.75 -7.18 -27.24
C SER A 384 0.66 -6.69 -26.92
N LEU A 385 0.88 -5.38 -26.77
CA LEU A 385 2.21 -4.81 -26.50
C LEU A 385 2.73 -5.19 -25.12
N GLU A 386 1.86 -5.48 -24.17
CA GLU A 386 2.26 -5.99 -22.85
C GLU A 386 2.97 -7.35 -22.91
N MET A 387 2.76 -8.12 -23.99
CA MET A 387 3.44 -9.41 -24.20
C MET A 387 4.90 -9.26 -24.61
N THR A 388 5.34 -8.05 -24.99
CA THR A 388 6.69 -7.77 -25.52
C THR A 388 7.81 -8.34 -24.66
N PRO A 389 7.88 -8.09 -23.33
CA PRO A 389 8.97 -8.60 -22.50
C PRO A 389 8.99 -10.13 -22.43
N TRP A 390 7.80 -10.75 -22.39
CA TRP A 390 7.66 -12.20 -22.35
C TRP A 390 8.15 -12.84 -23.65
N ILE A 391 7.67 -12.36 -24.81
CA ILE A 391 8.08 -12.86 -26.13
C ILE A 391 9.58 -12.68 -26.33
N ARG A 392 10.11 -11.49 -26.04
CA ARG A 392 11.54 -11.19 -26.17
C ARG A 392 12.42 -12.12 -25.35
N SER A 393 11.95 -12.59 -24.20
CA SER A 393 12.71 -13.49 -23.32
C SER A 393 12.95 -14.89 -23.90
N PHE A 394 12.33 -15.24 -25.04
CA PHE A 394 12.59 -16.48 -25.78
C PHE A 394 13.58 -16.29 -26.94
N GLY A 395 13.96 -15.04 -27.25
CA GLY A 395 14.87 -14.70 -28.34
C GLY A 395 14.37 -15.23 -29.68
N GLU A 396 15.27 -15.80 -30.48
CA GLU A 396 15.00 -16.34 -31.83
C GLU A 396 13.96 -17.48 -31.88
N ARG A 397 13.66 -18.09 -30.73
CA ARG A 397 12.70 -19.20 -30.64
C ARG A 397 11.27 -18.72 -30.82
N ALA A 398 10.96 -17.46 -30.54
CA ALA A 398 9.61 -16.93 -30.61
C ALA A 398 9.47 -15.95 -31.78
N LYS A 399 8.45 -16.17 -32.62
CA LYS A 399 8.09 -15.29 -33.72
C LYS A 399 6.61 -14.96 -33.65
N VAL A 400 6.27 -13.68 -33.53
CA VAL A 400 4.87 -13.25 -33.68
C VAL A 400 4.50 -13.37 -35.16
N VAL A 401 3.46 -14.15 -35.45
CA VAL A 401 2.95 -14.39 -36.81
C VAL A 401 1.60 -13.75 -37.07
N PHE A 402 0.93 -13.30 -36.01
CA PHE A 402 -0.28 -12.50 -36.11
C PHE A 402 -0.47 -11.65 -34.85
N SER A 403 -0.73 -10.37 -35.06
CA SER A 403 -1.40 -9.46 -34.14
C SER A 403 -2.26 -8.48 -34.95
N LYS A 404 -3.20 -7.81 -34.27
CA LYS A 404 -4.07 -6.83 -34.91
C LYS A 404 -3.26 -5.70 -35.55
N ASP A 405 -3.56 -5.40 -36.81
CA ASP A 405 -2.91 -4.36 -37.62
C ASP A 405 -1.37 -4.50 -37.76
N GLY A 406 -0.82 -5.67 -37.38
CA GLY A 406 0.61 -5.93 -37.31
C GLY A 406 1.34 -5.12 -36.23
N LEU A 407 0.63 -4.62 -35.20
CA LEU A 407 1.16 -3.70 -34.21
C LEU A 407 2.32 -4.29 -33.41
N LEU A 408 2.12 -5.48 -32.85
CA LEU A 408 3.12 -6.15 -32.01
C LEU A 408 4.32 -6.62 -32.84
N GLU A 409 4.10 -7.12 -34.06
CA GLU A 409 5.17 -7.54 -34.97
C GLU A 409 6.11 -6.39 -35.30
N LYS A 410 5.53 -5.25 -35.71
CA LYS A 410 6.30 -4.04 -36.03
C LYS A 410 7.06 -3.55 -34.80
N HIS A 411 6.39 -3.50 -33.64
CA HIS A 411 7.01 -3.07 -32.39
C HIS A 411 8.22 -3.93 -32.01
N LEU A 412 8.10 -5.26 -32.08
CA LEU A 412 9.19 -6.17 -31.78
C LEU A 412 10.34 -6.04 -32.79
N LEU A 413 10.03 -5.91 -34.08
CA LEU A 413 11.04 -5.70 -35.11
C LEU A 413 11.85 -4.42 -34.85
N GLU A 414 11.18 -3.30 -34.59
CA GLU A 414 11.81 -2.03 -34.24
C GLU A 414 12.61 -2.12 -32.92
N ASP A 415 12.16 -2.92 -31.94
CA ASP A 415 12.92 -3.16 -30.71
C ASP A 415 14.22 -3.92 -30.98
N TYR A 416 14.17 -4.96 -31.82
CA TYR A 416 15.35 -5.73 -32.22
C TYR A 416 16.33 -4.90 -33.07
N GLU A 417 15.84 -4.11 -34.04
CA GLU A 417 16.68 -3.21 -34.83
C GLU A 417 17.40 -2.18 -33.95
N ARG A 418 16.69 -1.58 -32.98
CA ARG A 418 17.29 -0.67 -31.99
C ARG A 418 18.29 -1.37 -31.08
N ALA A 419 18.07 -2.64 -30.75
CA ALA A 419 19.03 -3.42 -29.96
C ALA A 419 20.31 -3.68 -30.78
N ILE A 420 20.18 -4.16 -32.02
CA ILE A 420 21.31 -4.45 -32.93
C ILE A 420 22.14 -3.19 -33.17
N ALA A 421 21.51 -2.06 -33.45
CA ALA A 421 22.20 -0.80 -33.70
C ALA A 421 23.11 -0.35 -32.53
N LYS A 422 22.78 -0.75 -31.28
CA LYS A 422 23.62 -0.48 -30.10
C LYS A 422 24.81 -1.43 -29.95
N TYR A 423 24.76 -2.62 -30.56
CA TYR A 423 25.87 -3.57 -30.58
C TYR A 423 26.81 -3.32 -31.76
N GLU A 424 26.30 -2.83 -32.90
CA GLU A 424 27.10 -2.49 -34.10
C GLU A 424 27.80 -1.14 -34.01
N THR A 425 27.50 -0.33 -32.98
CA THR A 425 28.19 0.95 -32.69
C THR A 425 29.37 0.80 -31.73
N ILE A 426 29.78 -0.44 -31.43
CA ILE A 426 31.03 -0.80 -30.72
C ILE A 426 32.03 -1.28 -31.77
#